data_AF-A0A0F9EXY6-F1
#
_entry.id   AF-A0A0F9EXY6-F1
#
_cell.length_a   1.000
_cell.length_b   1.000
_cell.length_c   1.000
_cell.angle_alpha   90.00
_cell.angle_beta   90.00
_cell.angle_gamma   90.00
#
_symmetry.space_group_name_H-M   'P 1'
#
loop_
_entity.id
_entity.type
_entity.pdbx_description
1 polymer ?
#
loop_
_entity_poly.entity_id
_entity_poly.type
_entity_poly.pdbx_seq_one_letter_code
_entity_poly.pdbx_strand_id
1 'polypeptide(L)'
;VYSLRKGMTDIMIYREKEVFERYELKPEQMIDYKGLRGDPSDNIPGVVGVGEKTAINLLKEFRTIENLYNKIEKITDKQIEEHKFLTKKLVERLKENKEMAFLTLGDSTGSIERVIFPNVFEKYKEFIESKDVVVISGRVNGGKILADKIMNPQDFKKEASSQMHIFLNSSFDFEQLVKLRDIFLKKKGKCNIFLHMPELEKHKKAIKASAFLLVDPDEELISTLKREKVVEKVWVS
;
A
#
# COMPACT_ATOMS: atom_id res chain seq x y z
N VAL A 1 12.81 -11.86 -11.06
CA VAL A 1 11.42 -11.40 -10.77
C VAL A 1 10.87 -12.21 -9.61
N TYR A 2 10.26 -11.58 -8.61
CA TYR A 2 9.65 -12.29 -7.49
C TYR A 2 8.19 -12.66 -7.83
N SER A 3 7.84 -13.95 -7.73
CA SER A 3 6.47 -14.43 -7.92
C SER A 3 6.13 -15.40 -6.80
N LEU A 4 5.03 -15.12 -6.09
CA LEU A 4 4.53 -15.98 -5.03
C LEU A 4 3.64 -17.08 -5.66
N ARG A 5 3.82 -18.33 -5.25
CA ARG A 5 2.82 -19.40 -5.46
C ARG A 5 2.13 -19.67 -4.12
N LYS A 6 0.85 -20.04 -4.19
CA LYS A 6 -0.07 -20.40 -3.08
C LYS A 6 0.61 -20.77 -1.76
N GLY A 7 0.22 -20.07 -0.69
CA GLY A 7 0.60 -20.39 0.69
C GLY A 7 1.96 -19.82 1.06
N MET A 8 2.03 -19.16 2.21
CA MET A 8 3.24 -18.57 2.76
C MET A 8 4.31 -19.65 3.01
N THR A 9 5.13 -20.03 2.03
CA THR A 9 6.41 -20.72 2.31
C THR A 9 7.46 -20.77 1.18
N ASP A 10 7.18 -20.38 -0.07
CA ASP A 10 8.21 -20.44 -1.13
C ASP A 10 8.36 -19.13 -1.91
N ILE A 11 9.40 -18.36 -1.57
CA ILE A 11 9.88 -17.26 -2.41
C ILE A 11 10.77 -17.87 -3.50
N MET A 12 10.17 -18.16 -4.65
CA MET A 12 10.91 -18.61 -5.83
C MET A 12 11.55 -17.40 -6.52
N ILE A 13 12.88 -17.37 -6.56
CA ILE A 13 13.64 -16.39 -7.33
C ILE A 13 13.73 -16.90 -8.76
N TYR A 14 12.96 -16.30 -9.67
CA TYR A 14 13.09 -16.59 -11.09
C TYR A 14 14.25 -15.79 -11.69
N ARG A 15 15.21 -16.51 -12.28
CA ARG A 15 16.20 -15.99 -13.23
C ARG A 15 15.54 -15.78 -14.60
N GLU A 16 16.17 -14.97 -15.45
CA GLU A 16 15.63 -14.57 -16.75
C GLU A 16 15.18 -15.74 -17.62
N LYS A 17 15.98 -16.81 -17.69
CA LYS A 17 15.63 -18.03 -18.44
C LYS A 17 14.34 -18.68 -17.94
N GLU A 18 14.16 -18.78 -16.64
CA GLU A 18 13.00 -19.44 -16.03
C GLU A 18 11.72 -18.61 -16.24
N VAL A 19 11.83 -17.28 -16.29
CA VAL A 19 10.71 -16.39 -16.66
C VAL A 19 10.32 -16.65 -18.11
N PHE A 20 11.30 -16.69 -19.01
CA PHE A 20 11.04 -16.89 -20.43
C PHE A 20 10.48 -18.29 -20.71
N GLU A 21 11.01 -19.34 -20.09
CA GLU A 21 10.51 -20.71 -20.25
C GLU A 21 9.06 -20.86 -19.80
N ARG A 22 8.66 -20.16 -18.74
CA ARG A 22 7.32 -20.28 -18.17
C ARG A 22 6.28 -19.39 -18.83
N TYR A 23 6.65 -18.14 -19.11
CA TYR A 23 5.72 -17.11 -19.57
C TYR A 23 5.92 -16.74 -21.03
N GLU A 24 7.04 -17.14 -21.64
CA GLU A 24 7.47 -16.73 -22.98
C GLU A 24 7.54 -15.20 -23.13
N LEU A 25 7.81 -14.53 -22.00
CA LEU A 25 7.94 -13.10 -21.84
C LEU A 25 9.30 -12.79 -21.22
N LYS A 26 9.82 -11.60 -21.48
CA LYS A 26 11.04 -11.13 -20.83
C LYS A 26 10.77 -10.65 -19.40
N PRO A 27 11.77 -10.65 -18.50
CA PRO A 27 11.61 -10.14 -17.14
C PRO A 27 11.02 -8.74 -17.06
N GLU A 28 11.36 -7.85 -18.00
CA GLU A 28 10.87 -6.48 -18.05
C GLU A 28 9.36 -6.43 -18.33
N GLN A 29 8.83 -7.41 -19.08
CA GLN A 29 7.41 -7.52 -19.42
C GLN A 29 6.56 -8.13 -18.29
N MET A 30 7.18 -8.61 -17.21
CA MET A 30 6.43 -9.23 -16.11
C MET A 30 5.58 -8.22 -15.33
N ILE A 31 5.98 -6.95 -15.31
CA ILE A 31 5.19 -5.87 -14.71
C ILE A 31 3.90 -5.68 -15.51
N ASP A 32 4.03 -5.55 -16.83
CA ASP A 32 2.91 -5.43 -17.76
C ASP A 32 2.01 -6.67 -17.72
N TYR A 33 2.59 -7.86 -17.61
CA TYR A 33 1.83 -9.12 -17.51
C TYR A 33 0.92 -9.13 -16.28
N LYS A 34 1.46 -8.72 -15.12
CA LYS A 34 0.68 -8.57 -13.89
C LYS A 34 -0.35 -7.44 -14.00
N GLY A 35 -0.04 -6.36 -14.71
CA GLY A 35 -0.98 -5.27 -14.97
C GLY A 35 -2.21 -5.72 -15.75
N LEU A 36 -2.02 -6.56 -16.77
CA LEU A 36 -3.10 -7.08 -17.61
C LEU A 36 -3.94 -8.15 -16.89
N ARG A 37 -3.28 -9.17 -16.31
CA ARG A 37 -3.95 -10.31 -15.69
C ARG A 37 -4.46 -10.02 -14.27
N GLY A 38 -3.82 -9.09 -13.58
CA GLY A 38 -3.91 -8.95 -12.13
C GLY A 38 -2.94 -9.88 -11.40
N ASP A 39 -2.83 -9.67 -10.09
CA ASP A 39 -2.04 -10.48 -9.18
C ASP A 39 -2.88 -10.90 -7.96
N PRO A 40 -3.41 -12.14 -7.97
CA PRO A 40 -4.22 -12.66 -6.86
C PRO A 40 -3.46 -12.75 -5.53
N SER A 41 -2.12 -12.87 -5.51
CA SER A 41 -1.40 -12.94 -4.24
C SER A 41 -1.31 -11.58 -3.56
N ASP A 42 -1.25 -10.52 -4.36
CA ASP A 42 -1.20 -9.13 -3.90
C ASP A 42 -2.59 -8.47 -3.88
N ASN A 43 -3.64 -9.26 -4.11
CA ASN A 43 -5.02 -8.81 -4.24
C ASN A 43 -5.18 -7.67 -5.28
N ILE A 44 -4.37 -7.72 -6.35
CA ILE A 44 -4.39 -6.74 -7.45
C ILE A 44 -5.36 -7.25 -8.52
N PRO A 45 -6.47 -6.55 -8.78
CA PRO A 45 -7.40 -6.93 -9.83
C PRO A 45 -6.84 -6.59 -11.21
N GLY A 46 -6.95 -7.54 -12.15
CA GLY A 46 -6.59 -7.33 -13.56
C GLY A 46 -7.74 -6.83 -14.42
N VAL A 47 -7.49 -6.69 -15.72
CA VAL A 47 -8.54 -6.35 -16.68
C VAL A 47 -9.52 -7.51 -16.78
N VAL A 48 -10.82 -7.22 -16.65
CA VAL A 48 -11.86 -8.24 -16.65
C VAL A 48 -11.84 -9.06 -17.95
N GLY A 49 -11.67 -10.37 -17.83
CA GLY A 49 -11.57 -11.27 -18.99
C GLY A 49 -10.18 -11.38 -19.61
N VAL A 50 -9.16 -10.73 -19.03
CA VAL A 50 -7.76 -10.94 -19.39
C VAL A 50 -7.14 -11.94 -18.41
N GLY A 51 -7.09 -13.20 -18.85
CA GLY A 51 -6.38 -14.27 -18.13
C GLY A 51 -4.91 -14.36 -18.50
N GLU A 52 -4.20 -15.33 -17.90
CA GLU A 52 -2.77 -15.60 -18.15
C GLU A 52 -2.42 -15.71 -19.64
N LYS A 53 -3.16 -16.53 -20.39
CA LYS A 53 -2.92 -16.73 -21.83
C LYS A 53 -3.16 -15.45 -22.63
N THR A 54 -4.23 -14.72 -22.32
CA THR A 54 -4.58 -13.48 -23.01
C THR A 54 -3.53 -12.42 -22.75
N ALA A 55 -3.07 -12.26 -21.51
CA ALA A 55 -2.02 -11.32 -21.14
C ALA A 55 -0.69 -11.64 -21.85
N ILE A 56 -0.29 -12.92 -21.91
CA ILE A 56 0.92 -13.34 -22.65
C ILE A 56 0.79 -12.99 -24.13
N ASN A 57 -0.33 -13.33 -24.77
CA ASN A 57 -0.53 -13.05 -26.19
C ASN A 57 -0.51 -11.55 -26.51
N LEU A 58 -1.17 -10.73 -25.68
CA LEU A 58 -1.14 -9.27 -25.80
C LEU A 58 0.30 -8.73 -25.72
N LEU A 59 1.11 -9.23 -24.79
CA LEU A 59 2.48 -8.74 -24.60
C LEU A 59 3.48 -9.33 -25.60
N LYS A 60 3.19 -10.49 -26.18
CA LYS A 60 3.97 -10.99 -27.32
C LYS A 60 3.77 -10.12 -28.55
N GLU A 61 2.52 -9.74 -28.82
CA GLU A 61 2.12 -8.94 -29.98
C GLU A 61 2.57 -7.48 -29.82
N PHE A 62 2.14 -6.83 -28.75
CA PHE A 62 2.31 -5.38 -28.58
C PHE A 62 3.58 -4.99 -27.82
N ARG A 63 4.28 -5.97 -27.23
CA ARG A 63 5.50 -5.81 -26.41
C ARG A 63 5.28 -5.10 -25.08
N THR A 64 4.56 -3.98 -25.08
CA THR A 64 4.26 -3.17 -23.90
C THR A 64 2.77 -2.87 -23.82
N ILE A 65 2.30 -2.56 -22.61
CA ILE A 65 0.93 -2.07 -22.40
C ILE A 65 0.68 -0.77 -23.16
N GLU A 66 1.66 0.15 -23.18
CA GLU A 66 1.53 1.42 -23.89
C GLU A 66 1.24 1.21 -25.39
N ASN A 67 2.00 0.33 -26.04
CA ASN A 67 1.78 -0.02 -27.44
C ASN A 67 0.42 -0.69 -27.66
N LEU A 68 -0.01 -1.54 -26.73
CA LEU A 68 -1.33 -2.15 -26.77
C LEU A 68 -2.41 -1.06 -26.78
N TYR A 69 -2.38 -0.13 -25.82
CA TYR A 69 -3.38 0.93 -25.69
C TYR A 69 -3.37 1.90 -26.88
N ASN A 70 -2.19 2.29 -27.35
CA ASN A 70 -2.01 3.12 -28.55
C ASN A 70 -2.61 2.45 -29.81
N LYS A 71 -2.50 1.13 -29.91
CA LYS A 71 -3.06 0.37 -31.03
C LYS A 71 -4.57 0.20 -30.91
N ILE A 72 -5.08 -0.27 -29.76
CA ILE A 72 -6.52 -0.55 -29.61
C ILE A 72 -7.37 0.72 -29.69
N GLU A 73 -6.84 1.88 -29.34
CA GLU A 73 -7.55 3.16 -29.49
C GLU A 73 -7.92 3.44 -30.95
N LYS A 74 -7.03 3.07 -31.88
CA LYS A 74 -7.17 3.31 -33.32
C LYS A 74 -7.57 2.05 -34.11
N ILE A 75 -7.81 0.93 -33.43
CA ILE A 75 -8.08 -0.34 -34.10
C ILE A 75 -9.51 -0.34 -34.67
N THR A 76 -9.62 -0.83 -35.91
CA THR A 76 -10.91 -1.02 -36.60
C THR A 76 -11.42 -2.45 -36.39
N ASP A 77 -12.73 -2.66 -36.57
CA ASP A 77 -13.35 -3.98 -36.44
C ASP A 77 -12.68 -5.05 -37.30
N LYS A 78 -12.30 -4.71 -38.53
CA LYS A 78 -11.60 -5.62 -39.45
C LYS A 78 -10.23 -6.03 -38.91
N GLN A 79 -9.49 -5.11 -38.30
CA GLN A 79 -8.19 -5.39 -37.68
C GLN A 79 -8.31 -6.22 -36.39
N ILE A 80 -9.43 -6.11 -35.67
CA ILE A 80 -9.71 -6.98 -34.53
C ILE A 80 -9.87 -8.42 -35.01
N GLU A 81 -10.61 -8.64 -36.10
CA GLU A 81 -10.85 -9.97 -36.69
C GLU A 81 -9.58 -10.64 -37.22
N GLU A 82 -8.57 -9.86 -37.63
CA GLU A 82 -7.26 -10.37 -38.04
C GLU A 82 -6.46 -10.98 -36.88
N HIS A 83 -6.79 -10.63 -35.62
CA HIS A 83 -6.10 -11.13 -34.44
C HIS A 83 -6.86 -12.27 -33.76
N LYS A 84 -6.26 -13.46 -33.70
CA LYS A 84 -6.90 -14.69 -33.15
C LYS A 84 -7.33 -14.61 -31.68
N PHE A 85 -6.76 -13.70 -30.89
CA PHE A 85 -7.00 -13.58 -29.46
C PHE A 85 -7.69 -12.27 -29.06
N LEU A 86 -7.86 -11.33 -29.99
CA LEU A 86 -8.63 -10.11 -29.74
C LEU A 86 -10.08 -10.34 -30.14
N THR A 87 -11.00 -9.89 -29.30
CA THR A 87 -12.43 -9.88 -29.60
C THR A 87 -12.95 -8.47 -29.39
N LYS A 88 -14.03 -8.08 -30.07
CA LYS A 88 -14.64 -6.75 -29.89
C LYS A 88 -14.91 -6.46 -28.41
N LYS A 89 -15.51 -7.43 -27.71
CA LYS A 89 -15.77 -7.36 -26.26
C LYS A 89 -14.51 -7.20 -25.40
N LEU A 90 -13.41 -7.83 -25.77
CA LEU A 90 -12.13 -7.65 -25.06
C LEU A 90 -11.57 -6.24 -25.31
N VAL A 91 -11.63 -5.77 -26.56
CA VAL A 91 -11.17 -4.42 -26.91
C VAL A 91 -12.01 -3.35 -26.22
N GLU A 92 -13.33 -3.51 -26.17
CA GLU A 92 -14.24 -2.66 -25.40
C GLU A 92 -13.84 -2.62 -23.93
N ARG A 93 -13.65 -3.77 -23.28
CA ARG A 93 -13.23 -3.82 -21.86
C ARG A 93 -11.86 -3.18 -21.62
N LEU A 94 -10.92 -3.36 -22.54
CA LEU A 94 -9.62 -2.69 -22.48
C LEU A 94 -9.78 -1.18 -22.63
N LYS A 95 -10.67 -0.71 -23.51
CA LYS A 95 -10.97 0.73 -23.69
C LYS A 95 -11.76 1.35 -22.54
N GLU A 96 -12.66 0.61 -21.92
CA GLU A 96 -13.41 1.04 -20.73
C GLU A 96 -12.48 1.15 -19.53
N ASN A 97 -11.56 0.20 -19.36
CA ASN A 97 -10.47 0.26 -18.38
C ASN A 97 -9.27 1.02 -18.98
N LYS A 98 -9.43 2.27 -19.42
CA LYS A 98 -8.33 3.03 -20.05
C LYS A 98 -7.69 4.08 -19.16
N GLU A 99 -8.33 4.53 -18.09
CA GLU A 99 -7.73 5.57 -17.26
C GLU A 99 -6.54 5.01 -16.45
N MET A 100 -5.33 5.20 -16.94
CA MET A 100 -4.09 4.80 -16.29
C MET A 100 -3.33 6.07 -15.88
N ALA A 101 -2.55 6.00 -14.81
CA ALA A 101 -1.60 7.06 -14.48
C ALA A 101 -0.15 6.59 -14.64
N PHE A 102 0.67 7.39 -15.29
CA PHE A 102 2.12 7.24 -15.26
C PHE A 102 2.64 8.16 -14.15
N LEU A 103 3.25 7.58 -13.12
CA LEU A 103 3.80 8.28 -11.97
C LEU A 103 5.32 8.16 -11.96
N THR A 104 5.99 9.28 -11.75
CA THR A 104 7.41 9.29 -11.38
C THR A 104 7.50 9.52 -9.88
N LEU A 105 7.94 8.51 -9.15
CA LEU A 105 8.18 8.61 -7.72
C LEU A 105 9.67 8.90 -7.50
N GLY A 106 9.98 10.10 -7.02
CA GLY A 106 11.35 10.55 -6.76
C GLY A 106 11.60 10.85 -5.28
N ASP A 107 12.80 10.50 -4.81
CA ASP A 107 13.39 10.99 -3.56
C ASP A 107 14.77 11.61 -3.82
N SER A 108 15.46 12.02 -2.75
CA SER A 108 16.81 12.62 -2.82
C SER A 108 17.89 11.70 -3.41
N THR A 109 17.60 10.42 -3.62
CA THR A 109 18.54 9.39 -4.11
C THR A 109 18.20 8.85 -5.49
N GLY A 110 17.03 9.18 -6.05
CA GLY A 110 16.68 8.85 -7.43
C GLY A 110 15.18 8.87 -7.71
N SER A 111 14.80 8.60 -8.96
CA SER A 111 13.41 8.53 -9.41
C SER A 111 13.09 7.21 -10.09
N ILE A 112 11.89 6.69 -9.85
CA ILE A 112 11.39 5.46 -10.46
C ILE A 112 10.05 5.76 -11.13
N GLU A 113 9.97 5.42 -12.41
CA GLU A 113 8.72 5.46 -13.18
C GLU A 113 7.84 4.24 -12.84
N ARG A 114 6.55 4.49 -12.67
CA ARG A 114 5.53 3.50 -12.31
C ARG A 114 4.27 3.74 -13.12
N VAL A 115 3.64 2.65 -13.54
CA VAL A 115 2.31 2.67 -14.18
C VAL A 115 1.29 2.26 -13.14
N ILE A 116 0.28 3.10 -12.90
CA ILE A 116 -0.92 2.78 -12.13
C ILE A 116 -2.03 2.43 -13.11
N PHE A 117 -2.51 1.21 -12.98
CA PHE A 117 -3.51 0.60 -13.84
C PHE A 117 -4.93 1.05 -13.50
N PRO A 118 -5.90 0.95 -14.42
CA PRO A 118 -7.25 1.52 -14.30
C PRO A 118 -8.02 1.15 -13.04
N ASN A 119 -8.07 -0.12 -12.66
CA ASN A 119 -8.78 -0.51 -11.44
C ASN A 119 -8.14 0.10 -10.17
N VAL A 120 -6.83 0.30 -10.19
CA VAL A 120 -6.09 0.94 -9.09
C VAL A 120 -6.22 2.46 -9.21
N PHE A 121 -6.16 2.99 -10.43
CA PHE A 121 -6.35 4.39 -10.71
C PHE A 121 -7.75 4.82 -10.29
N GLU A 122 -8.83 4.21 -10.77
CA GLU A 122 -10.20 4.49 -10.34
C GLU A 122 -10.37 4.43 -8.81
N LYS A 123 -9.79 3.42 -8.16
CA LYS A 123 -9.86 3.27 -6.70
C LYS A 123 -9.13 4.39 -5.96
N TYR A 124 -8.09 4.95 -6.56
CA TYR A 124 -7.21 5.94 -5.94
C TYR A 124 -7.11 7.26 -6.73
N LYS A 125 -8.05 7.53 -7.65
CA LYS A 125 -7.97 8.63 -8.63
C LYS A 125 -7.94 9.98 -7.93
N GLU A 126 -8.72 10.09 -6.85
CA GLU A 126 -8.77 11.23 -5.94
C GLU A 126 -7.43 11.51 -5.22
N PHE A 127 -6.52 10.53 -5.16
CA PHE A 127 -5.19 10.67 -4.54
C PHE A 127 -4.06 10.87 -5.57
N ILE A 128 -4.36 10.79 -6.89
CA ILE A 128 -3.34 10.72 -7.96
C ILE A 128 -3.33 11.98 -8.85
N GLU A 129 -4.30 12.89 -8.72
CA GLU A 129 -4.31 14.12 -9.51
C GLU A 129 -3.30 15.17 -9.03
N SER A 130 -2.22 15.30 -9.79
CA SER A 130 -1.30 16.45 -9.92
C SER A 130 -0.74 17.07 -8.62
N LYS A 131 0.56 16.88 -8.38
CA LYS A 131 1.40 17.66 -7.45
C LYS A 131 1.05 17.57 -5.95
N ASP A 132 0.20 16.64 -5.53
CA ASP A 132 -0.07 16.47 -4.12
C ASP A 132 0.97 15.56 -3.45
N VAL A 133 1.51 16.06 -2.33
CA VAL A 133 2.26 15.25 -1.37
C VAL A 133 1.34 14.12 -0.92
N VAL A 134 1.84 12.89 -0.84
CA VAL A 134 1.09 11.74 -0.30
C VAL A 134 1.85 11.15 0.88
N VAL A 135 1.12 10.68 1.89
CA VAL A 135 1.70 10.03 3.06
C VAL A 135 1.54 8.53 2.93
N ILE A 136 2.64 7.81 3.10
CA ILE A 136 2.70 6.35 3.04
C ILE A 136 3.08 5.82 4.42
N SER A 137 2.23 5.00 5.04
CA SER A 137 2.53 4.33 6.31
C SER A 137 2.74 2.83 6.09
N GLY A 138 3.69 2.25 6.81
CA GLY A 138 4.12 0.89 6.54
C GLY A 138 5.26 0.40 7.43
N ARG A 139 5.67 -0.86 7.22
CA ARG A 139 6.78 -1.48 7.94
C ARG A 139 8.08 -1.39 7.14
N VAL A 140 9.17 -1.09 7.83
CA VAL A 140 10.51 -1.04 7.23
C VAL A 140 11.13 -2.44 7.28
N ASN A 141 11.52 -2.96 6.11
CA ASN A 141 12.28 -4.20 6.02
C ASN A 141 13.44 -4.04 5.04
N GLY A 142 14.67 -4.11 5.54
CA GLY A 142 15.88 -4.08 4.72
C GLY A 142 15.99 -2.84 3.81
N GLY A 143 15.67 -1.65 4.34
CA GLY A 143 15.74 -0.39 3.59
C GLY A 143 14.58 -0.14 2.63
N LYS A 144 13.56 -1.00 2.62
CA LYS A 144 12.33 -0.81 1.85
C LYS A 144 11.14 -0.60 2.78
N ILE A 145 10.22 0.26 2.37
CA ILE A 145 8.95 0.47 3.08
C ILE A 145 7.88 -0.41 2.41
N LEU A 146 7.36 -1.37 3.16
CA LEU A 146 6.15 -2.11 2.80
C LEU A 146 4.95 -1.25 3.17
N ALA A 147 4.39 -0.56 2.19
CA ALA A 147 3.25 0.34 2.38
C ALA A 147 2.00 -0.46 2.81
N ASP A 148 1.58 -0.29 4.06
CA ASP A 148 0.32 -0.83 4.57
C ASP A 148 -0.85 0.13 4.21
N LYS A 149 -0.56 1.43 3.99
CA LYS A 149 -1.57 2.46 3.63
C LYS A 149 -0.98 3.66 2.88
N ILE A 150 -1.79 4.29 2.02
CA ILE A 150 -1.51 5.54 1.31
C ILE A 150 -2.68 6.50 1.54
N MET A 151 -2.40 7.77 1.85
CA MET A 151 -3.40 8.81 2.14
C MET A 151 -2.90 10.22 1.78
N ASN A 152 -3.81 11.18 1.63
CA ASN A 152 -3.48 12.60 1.46
C ASN A 152 -2.96 13.19 2.80
N PRO A 153 -2.02 14.15 2.84
CA PRO A 153 -1.59 14.86 4.06
C PRO A 153 -2.72 15.45 4.89
N GLN A 154 -3.83 15.87 4.27
CA GLN A 154 -5.03 16.34 4.97
C GLN A 154 -5.75 15.19 5.68
N ASP A 155 -5.85 14.03 5.03
CA ASP A 155 -6.42 12.83 5.61
C ASP A 155 -5.48 12.20 6.62
N PHE A 156 -4.16 12.31 6.43
CA PHE A 156 -3.18 12.01 7.47
C PHE A 156 -3.36 12.93 8.66
N LYS A 157 -3.71 14.22 8.50
CA LYS A 157 -4.07 15.08 9.63
C LYS A 157 -5.43 14.73 10.27
N LYS A 158 -6.34 14.07 9.54
CA LYS A 158 -7.64 13.60 10.07
C LYS A 158 -7.59 12.19 10.68
N GLU A 159 -6.75 11.30 10.14
CA GLU A 159 -6.50 9.92 10.56
C GLU A 159 -5.29 9.77 11.48
N ALA A 160 -4.36 10.72 11.47
CA ALA A 160 -3.67 11.12 12.68
C ALA A 160 -4.73 11.80 13.55
N SER A 161 -5.64 10.98 14.03
CA SER A 161 -6.24 11.17 15.32
C SER A 161 -5.08 11.26 16.32
N SER A 162 -4.60 12.49 16.50
CA SER A 162 -3.82 12.99 17.62
C SER A 162 -3.11 11.88 18.39
N GLN A 163 -1.98 11.35 17.91
CA GLN A 163 -1.32 10.22 18.58
C GLN A 163 -0.89 10.66 19.97
N MET A 164 -1.34 9.95 21.00
CA MET A 164 -0.98 10.24 22.38
C MET A 164 0.23 9.42 22.79
N HIS A 165 1.36 10.10 22.97
CA HIS A 165 2.59 9.54 23.49
C HIS A 165 2.67 9.74 25.00
N ILE A 166 2.89 8.65 25.72
CA ILE A 166 3.00 8.64 27.18
C ILE A 166 4.36 8.02 27.53
N PHE A 167 5.19 8.82 28.17
CA PHE A 167 6.50 8.40 28.66
C PHE A 167 6.32 7.92 30.10
N LEU A 168 6.70 6.67 30.34
CA LEU A 168 6.69 6.08 31.67
C LEU A 168 8.08 6.23 32.27
N ASN A 169 8.15 6.44 33.59
CA ASN A 169 9.44 6.40 34.27
C ASN A 169 9.96 4.96 34.40
N SER A 170 11.19 4.75 34.87
CA SER A 170 11.79 3.41 35.02
C SER A 170 11.37 2.66 36.29
N SER A 171 10.32 3.12 36.99
CA SER A 171 9.91 2.59 38.30
C SER A 171 8.41 2.36 38.35
N PHE A 172 7.90 1.50 37.46
CA PHE A 172 6.49 1.12 37.44
C PHE A 172 6.20 -0.34 37.74
N ASP A 173 5.03 -0.56 38.33
CA ASP A 173 4.47 -1.88 38.62
C ASP A 173 3.23 -2.20 37.76
N PHE A 174 2.76 -3.43 37.87
CA PHE A 174 1.58 -3.89 37.13
C PHE A 174 0.29 -3.16 37.53
N GLU A 175 0.16 -2.74 38.80
CA GLU A 175 -1.04 -2.06 39.30
C GLU A 175 -1.18 -0.67 38.66
N GLN A 176 -0.07 0.03 38.47
CA GLN A 176 -0.02 1.32 37.78
C GLN A 176 -0.37 1.21 36.29
N LEU A 177 0.07 0.14 35.60
CA LEU A 177 -0.32 -0.12 34.21
C LEU A 177 -1.81 -0.43 34.08
N VAL A 178 -2.39 -1.15 35.05
CA VAL A 178 -3.83 -1.39 35.11
C VAL A 178 -4.60 -0.09 35.32
N LYS A 179 -4.13 0.81 36.19
CA LYS A 179 -4.73 2.14 36.39
C LYS A 179 -4.73 2.97 35.10
N LEU A 180 -3.62 2.98 34.36
CA LEU A 180 -3.54 3.66 33.06
C LEU A 180 -4.55 3.08 32.05
N ARG A 181 -4.64 1.75 31.96
CA ARG A 181 -5.64 1.07 31.11
C ARG A 181 -7.06 1.50 31.47
N ASP A 182 -7.38 1.55 32.76
CA ASP A 182 -8.72 1.91 33.23
C ASP A 182 -9.03 3.39 32.96
N ILE A 183 -8.03 4.28 33.01
CA ILE A 183 -8.14 5.69 32.57
C ILE A 183 -8.46 5.75 31.07
N PHE A 184 -7.76 5.00 30.23
CA PHE A 184 -7.99 4.98 28.78
C PHE A 184 -9.40 4.48 28.43
N LEU A 185 -9.90 3.46 29.14
CA LEU A 185 -11.24 2.90 28.91
C LEU A 185 -12.38 3.88 29.23
N LYS A 186 -12.14 4.87 30.11
CA LYS A 186 -13.14 5.89 30.49
C LYS A 186 -13.30 6.99 29.44
N LYS A 187 -12.26 7.26 28.65
CA LYS A 187 -12.22 8.36 27.66
C LYS A 187 -12.00 7.81 26.25
N LYS A 188 -12.96 6.99 25.78
CA LYS A 188 -12.89 6.38 24.45
C LYS A 188 -12.91 7.45 23.34
N GLY A 189 -12.06 7.28 22.34
CA GLY A 189 -12.02 8.17 21.19
C GLY A 189 -11.39 7.49 19.98
N LYS A 190 -10.67 8.27 19.16
CA LYS A 190 -10.08 7.80 17.90
C LYS A 190 -8.55 7.79 17.92
N CYS A 191 -7.92 8.34 18.96
CA CYS A 191 -6.47 8.52 19.03
C CYS A 191 -5.74 7.26 19.50
N ASN A 192 -4.61 6.99 18.86
CA ASN A 192 -3.75 5.86 19.21
C ASN A 192 -2.83 6.23 20.39
N ILE A 193 -2.63 5.29 21.32
CA ILE A 193 -1.70 5.47 22.44
C ILE A 193 -0.39 4.76 22.16
N PHE A 194 0.72 5.46 22.40
CA PHE A 194 2.07 4.93 22.39
C PHE A 194 2.71 5.08 23.77
N LEU A 195 3.15 3.96 24.35
CA LEU A 195 3.87 3.92 25.62
C LEU A 195 5.37 3.86 25.34
N HIS A 196 6.09 4.85 25.83
CA HIS A 196 7.56 4.89 25.83
C HIS A 196 8.06 4.46 27.20
N MET A 197 8.96 3.49 27.21
CA MET A 197 9.60 2.97 28.42
C MET A 197 11.10 3.25 28.32
N PRO A 198 11.80 3.64 29.41
CA PRO A 198 13.21 4.03 29.35
C PRO A 198 14.12 2.93 28.80
N GLU A 199 13.74 1.66 28.99
CA GLU A 199 14.46 0.49 28.47
C GLU A 199 14.37 0.39 26.94
N LEU A 200 13.27 0.87 26.35
CA LEU A 200 12.97 0.82 24.91
C LEU A 200 13.43 2.09 24.17
N GLU A 201 13.60 3.20 24.88
CA GLU A 201 14.10 4.46 24.31
C GLU A 201 15.50 4.32 23.72
N LYS A 202 16.38 3.51 24.34
CA LYS A 202 17.72 3.21 23.82
C LYS A 202 17.70 2.65 22.38
N HIS A 203 16.59 2.05 21.98
CA HIS A 203 16.38 1.50 20.64
C HIS A 203 15.42 2.33 19.78
N LYS A 204 15.01 3.51 20.24
CA LYS A 204 13.98 4.36 19.62
C LYS A 204 12.68 3.57 19.35
N LYS A 205 12.30 2.69 20.28
CA LYS A 205 11.10 1.85 20.19
C LYS A 205 10.06 2.29 21.20
N ALA A 206 8.79 2.16 20.81
CA ALA A 206 7.63 2.40 21.67
C ALA A 206 6.64 1.24 21.52
N ILE A 207 5.84 1.00 22.55
CA ILE A 207 4.77 0.01 22.51
C ILE A 207 3.50 0.72 22.07
N LYS A 208 2.96 0.32 20.93
CA LYS A 208 1.61 0.73 20.52
C LYS A 208 0.58 -0.02 21.36
N ALA A 209 -0.31 0.70 22.03
CA ALA A 209 -1.43 0.09 22.74
C ALA A 209 -2.34 -0.64 21.75
N SER A 210 -3.11 -1.61 22.27
CA SER A 210 -4.06 -2.38 21.47
C SER A 210 -5.01 -1.47 20.69
N ALA A 211 -5.40 -1.87 19.48
CA ALA A 211 -6.36 -1.14 18.65
C ALA A 211 -7.74 -0.95 19.31
N PHE A 212 -8.02 -1.69 20.40
CA PHE A 212 -9.22 -1.53 21.22
C PHE A 212 -9.11 -0.44 22.30
N LEU A 213 -7.93 0.15 22.50
CA LEU A 213 -7.64 1.20 23.47
C LEU A 213 -7.37 2.54 22.76
N LEU A 214 -8.39 3.04 22.07
CA LEU A 214 -8.36 4.36 21.45
C LEU A 214 -8.98 5.40 22.38
N VAL A 215 -8.33 6.56 22.51
CA VAL A 215 -8.77 7.62 23.44
C VAL A 215 -9.09 8.93 22.73
N ASP A 216 -9.84 9.79 23.41
CA ASP A 216 -10.00 11.19 23.01
C ASP A 216 -9.03 12.05 23.85
N PRO A 217 -8.02 12.70 23.24
CA PRO A 217 -6.97 13.39 23.97
C PRO A 217 -7.41 14.79 24.41
N ASP A 218 -8.52 14.87 25.14
CA ASP A 218 -9.01 16.11 25.74
C ASP A 218 -8.07 16.59 26.87
N GLU A 219 -8.19 17.87 27.23
CA GLU A 219 -7.35 18.46 28.30
C GLU A 219 -7.54 17.75 29.65
N GLU A 220 -8.73 17.18 29.89
CA GLU A 220 -9.07 16.46 31.11
C GLU A 220 -8.29 15.14 31.23
N LEU A 221 -8.22 14.36 30.15
CA LEU A 221 -7.46 13.12 30.08
C LEU A 221 -5.96 13.40 30.23
N ILE A 222 -5.44 14.39 29.51
CA ILE A 222 -4.02 14.77 29.59
C ILE A 222 -3.65 15.19 31.02
N SER A 223 -4.49 16.00 31.66
CA SER A 223 -4.28 16.44 33.03
C SER A 223 -4.35 15.28 34.03
N THR A 224 -5.23 14.30 33.79
CA THR A 224 -5.34 13.10 34.61
C THR A 224 -4.09 12.23 34.48
N LEU A 225 -3.62 11.99 33.26
CA LEU A 225 -2.42 11.20 33.01
C LEU A 225 -1.17 11.85 33.62
N LYS A 226 -1.02 13.18 33.53
CA LYS A 226 0.11 13.90 34.16
C LYS A 226 0.14 13.84 35.69
N ARG A 227 -0.97 13.48 36.34
CA ARG A 227 -1.03 13.28 37.80
C ARG A 227 -0.62 11.87 38.23
N GLU A 228 -0.59 10.92 37.31
CA GLU A 228 -0.20 9.55 37.61
C GLU A 228 1.31 9.46 37.84
N LYS A 229 1.72 8.89 38.98
CA LYS A 229 3.14 8.80 39.38
C LYS A 229 4.02 8.07 38.36
N VAL A 230 3.43 7.18 37.57
CA VAL A 230 4.13 6.39 36.55
C VAL A 230 4.40 7.20 35.27
N VAL A 231 3.63 8.27 35.02
CA VAL A 231 3.74 9.07 33.80
C VAL A 231 4.71 10.22 34.01
N GLU A 232 5.79 10.23 33.24
CA GLU A 232 6.78 11.29 33.22
C GLU A 232 6.37 12.43 32.28
N LYS A 233 5.83 12.09 31.10
CA LYS A 233 5.46 13.07 30.08
C LYS A 233 4.32 12.56 29.21
N VAL A 234 3.44 13.46 28.81
CA VAL A 234 2.37 13.21 27.83
C VAL A 234 2.50 14.21 26.70
N TRP A 235 2.42 13.73 25.47
CA TRP A 235 2.45 14.53 24.25
C TRP A 235 1.41 14.00 23.26
N VAL A 236 0.83 14.90 22.48
CA VAL A 236 -0.21 14.60 21.48
C VAL A 236 0.26 15.18 20.14
N SER A 237 0.27 14.37 19.07
CA SER A 237 0.82 14.74 17.75
C SER A 237 -0.11 14.46 16.59
#